data_AF-A0A4U8TAE0-F1
#
_entry.id   AF-A0A4U8TAE0-F1
#
_cell.length_a   1.000
_cell.length_b   1.000
_cell.length_c   1.000
_cell.angle_alpha   90.00
_cell.angle_beta   90.00
_cell.angle_gamma   90.00
#
_symmetry.space_group_name_H-M   'P 1'
#
loop_
_entity.id
_entity.type
_entity.pdbx_description
1 polymer ?
#
loop_
_entity_poly.entity_id
_entity_poly.type
_entity_poly.pdbx_seq_one_letter_code
_entity_poly.pdbx_strand_id
1 'polypeptide(L)'
;MKRLFLLALCALFYGCGDTKSNAESKTYATELVQILPKAQNYAQAKANADANAAQMLENLQKQAPQNIIDDALALVERANIVGYKLILPQDLVQHLDEFNIIATLPRGVYNLGLIPNAKHFAFALSPTLNENGSEWNWEADGLNRAQSEFIAFLGEDKDTKIVFYDSGEHILSPMGSANVALLWAKHLGYNNVYLLAGGFNAYKELGLQISTQAPHCCEM
;
A
#
# COMPACT_ATOMS: atom_id res chain seq x y z
N MET A 1 13.02 67.74 -29.30
CA MET A 1 12.32 66.44 -29.49
C MET A 1 13.01 65.39 -28.65
N LYS A 2 12.22 64.70 -27.82
CA LYS A 2 12.47 63.44 -27.09
C LYS A 2 13.62 62.62 -27.70
N ARG A 3 14.57 62.06 -26.95
CA ARG A 3 14.36 60.88 -26.10
C ARG A 3 15.40 60.79 -24.97
N LEU A 4 14.87 60.35 -23.84
CA LEU A 4 15.47 60.06 -22.55
C LEU A 4 15.50 58.53 -22.39
N PHE A 5 16.33 58.04 -21.45
CA PHE A 5 16.36 56.70 -20.83
C PHE A 5 17.13 55.59 -21.57
N LEU A 6 17.94 54.73 -20.93
CA LEU A 6 18.49 54.66 -19.57
C LEU A 6 19.62 53.61 -19.62
N LEU A 7 20.76 53.89 -19.00
CA LEU A 7 21.77 52.88 -18.66
C LEU A 7 21.24 52.04 -17.48
N ALA A 8 21.28 50.71 -17.58
CA ALA A 8 21.12 49.82 -16.44
C ALA A 8 22.35 48.90 -16.34
N LEU A 9 22.95 48.97 -15.15
CA LEU A 9 24.22 48.42 -14.70
C LEU A 9 24.20 46.89 -14.55
N CYS A 10 25.40 46.31 -14.69
CA CYS A 10 25.77 44.96 -14.30
C CYS A 10 25.30 44.54 -12.90
N ALA A 11 24.93 43.27 -12.75
CA ALA A 11 25.24 42.50 -11.55
C ALA A 11 25.44 41.02 -11.93
N LEU A 12 26.72 40.63 -11.96
CA LEU A 12 27.18 39.26 -11.87
C LEU A 12 26.77 38.69 -10.52
N PHE A 13 26.06 37.56 -10.51
CA PHE A 13 26.17 36.61 -9.41
C PHE A 13 26.54 35.25 -9.98
N TYR A 14 27.84 34.96 -9.87
CA TYR A 14 28.37 33.62 -9.75
C TYR A 14 27.68 32.94 -8.57
N GLY A 15 26.98 31.85 -8.85
CA GLY A 15 26.50 30.91 -7.84
C GLY A 15 26.80 29.50 -8.32
N CYS A 16 28.01 29.01 -8.05
CA CYS A 16 28.31 27.59 -8.07
C CYS A 16 27.40 26.90 -7.03
N GLY A 17 26.48 26.07 -7.50
CA GLY A 17 25.74 25.12 -6.67
C GLY A 17 26.10 23.71 -7.12
N ASP A 18 27.33 23.30 -6.82
CA ASP A 18 27.74 21.90 -6.94
C ASP A 18 27.29 21.20 -5.64
N THR A 19 26.12 20.55 -5.65
CA THR A 19 25.68 19.70 -4.55
C THR A 19 25.50 18.28 -5.05
N LYS A 20 26.57 17.52 -4.89
CA LYS A 20 26.54 16.06 -4.76
C LYS A 20 25.57 15.69 -3.64
N SER A 21 24.50 14.99 -3.98
CA SER A 21 24.15 13.64 -3.49
C SER A 21 22.62 13.45 -3.54
N ASN A 22 22.21 12.47 -4.36
CA ASN A 22 20.90 11.84 -4.27
C ASN A 22 20.81 11.08 -2.95
N ALA A 23 20.63 11.79 -1.83
CA ALA A 23 20.03 11.19 -0.65
C ALA A 23 18.52 11.21 -0.90
N GLU A 24 17.97 10.11 -1.40
CA GLU A 24 16.52 9.90 -1.46
C GLU A 24 15.95 10.20 -0.06
N SER A 25 15.13 11.25 0.04
CA SER A 25 14.39 11.55 1.27
C SER A 25 13.45 10.38 1.52
N LYS A 26 13.81 9.51 2.48
CA LYS A 26 12.94 8.43 2.91
C LYS A 26 11.64 9.03 3.44
N THR A 27 10.53 8.58 2.88
CA THR A 27 9.19 8.91 3.36
C THR A 27 8.80 7.97 4.50
N TYR A 28 7.83 8.35 5.31
CA TYR A 28 7.27 7.47 6.33
C TYR A 28 6.89 6.08 5.77
N ALA A 29 6.25 6.05 4.60
CA ALA A 29 5.77 4.80 3.99
C ALA A 29 6.93 3.90 3.53
N THR A 30 8.00 4.46 2.96
CA THR A 30 9.19 3.70 2.57
C THR A 30 10.02 3.23 3.75
N GLU A 31 10.10 4.01 4.84
CA GLU A 31 10.72 3.57 6.10
C GLU A 31 9.96 2.40 6.74
N LEU A 32 8.62 2.49 6.77
CA LEU A 32 7.76 1.42 7.26
C LEU A 32 8.00 0.13 6.48
N VAL A 33 8.00 0.20 5.13
CA VAL A 33 8.28 -0.95 4.26
C VAL A 33 9.68 -1.54 4.50
N GLN A 34 10.70 -0.70 4.72
CA GLN A 34 12.07 -1.17 4.97
C GLN A 34 12.23 -1.94 6.29
N ILE A 35 11.45 -1.58 7.31
CA ILE A 35 11.54 -2.21 8.64
C ILE A 35 10.62 -3.43 8.77
N LEU A 36 9.52 -3.47 8.02
CA LEU A 36 8.48 -4.49 8.15
C LEU A 36 9.00 -5.94 8.14
N PRO A 37 9.97 -6.36 7.30
CA PRO A 37 10.45 -7.75 7.32
C PRO A 37 11.13 -8.13 8.62
N LYS A 38 11.87 -7.18 9.21
CA LYS A 38 12.54 -7.38 10.50
C LYS A 38 11.52 -7.38 11.64
N ALA A 39 10.48 -6.54 11.55
CA ALA A 39 9.37 -6.55 12.49
C ALA A 39 8.61 -7.89 12.44
N GLN A 40 8.37 -8.45 11.25
CA GLN A 40 7.78 -9.79 11.07
C GLN A 40 8.66 -10.88 11.70
N ASN A 41 9.96 -10.87 11.42
CA ASN A 41 10.90 -11.84 12.00
C ASN A 41 10.94 -11.76 13.53
N TYR A 42 10.99 -10.54 14.09
CA TYR A 42 10.93 -10.35 15.54
C TYR A 42 9.60 -10.82 16.13
N ALA A 43 8.47 -10.47 15.51
CA ALA A 43 7.15 -10.88 16.00
C ALA A 43 7.01 -12.41 16.02
N GLN A 44 7.52 -13.09 14.99
CA GLN A 44 7.56 -14.55 14.93
C GLN A 44 8.49 -15.15 15.99
N ALA A 45 9.71 -14.62 16.14
CA ALA A 45 10.66 -15.04 17.16
C ALA A 45 10.08 -14.89 18.57
N LYS A 46 9.41 -13.77 18.84
CA LYS A 46 8.71 -13.50 20.10
C LYS A 46 7.59 -14.50 20.36
N ALA A 47 6.75 -14.78 19.36
CA ALA A 47 5.66 -15.75 19.47
C ALA A 47 6.17 -17.17 19.75
N ASN A 48 7.36 -17.52 19.24
CA ASN A 48 8.00 -18.82 19.43
C ASN A 48 8.89 -18.91 20.69
N ALA A 49 8.92 -17.87 21.53
CA ALA A 49 9.82 -17.78 22.68
C ALA A 49 11.31 -17.99 22.32
N ASP A 50 11.73 -17.52 21.15
CA ASP A 50 13.12 -17.61 20.69
C ASP A 50 14.04 -16.76 21.60
N ALA A 51 15.15 -17.35 22.04
CA ALA A 51 16.16 -16.68 22.87
C ALA A 51 16.78 -15.44 22.21
N ASN A 52 16.74 -15.34 20.88
CA ASN A 52 17.28 -14.23 20.11
C ASN A 52 16.29 -13.06 19.94
N ALA A 53 15.03 -13.19 20.37
CA ALA A 53 14.01 -12.15 20.15
C ALA A 53 14.42 -10.79 20.76
N ALA A 54 15.06 -10.78 21.93
CA ALA A 54 15.58 -9.56 22.55
C ALA A 54 16.65 -8.88 21.69
N GLN A 55 17.59 -9.65 21.12
CA GLN A 55 18.62 -9.12 20.23
C GLN A 55 18.03 -8.59 18.92
N MET A 56 16.99 -9.25 18.40
CA MET A 56 16.27 -8.77 17.21
C MET A 56 15.58 -7.43 17.47
N LEU A 57 14.95 -7.24 18.63
CA LEU A 57 14.35 -5.97 19.01
C LEU A 57 15.40 -4.86 19.13
N GLU A 58 16.53 -5.14 19.77
CA GLU A 58 17.63 -4.17 19.87
C GLU A 58 18.16 -3.78 18.49
N ASN A 59 18.26 -4.74 17.56
CA ASN A 59 18.68 -4.47 16.18
C ASN A 59 17.66 -3.63 15.41
N LEU A 60 16.36 -3.85 15.63
CA LEU A 60 15.29 -3.01 15.08
C LEU A 60 15.43 -1.55 15.56
N GLN A 61 15.61 -1.37 16.87
CA GLN A 61 15.73 -0.05 17.51
C GLN A 61 16.95 0.76 17.04
N LYS A 62 17.99 0.09 16.53
CA LYS A 62 19.16 0.75 15.92
C LYS A 62 18.92 1.23 14.48
N GLN A 63 17.87 0.76 13.83
CA GLN A 63 17.67 0.91 12.38
C GLN A 63 16.54 1.86 12.00
N ALA A 64 15.63 2.17 12.92
CA ALA A 64 14.54 3.11 12.68
C ALA A 64 14.07 3.79 13.96
N PRO A 65 13.39 4.94 13.84
CA PRO A 65 12.71 5.58 14.96
C PRO A 65 11.69 4.65 15.63
N GLN A 66 11.50 4.83 16.94
CA GLN A 66 10.61 3.97 17.73
C GLN A 66 9.17 3.95 17.19
N ASN A 67 8.64 5.08 16.72
CA ASN A 67 7.30 5.13 16.15
C ASN A 67 7.14 4.27 14.88
N ILE A 68 8.14 4.23 14.00
CA ILE A 68 8.13 3.37 12.80
C ILE A 68 8.13 1.89 13.20
N ILE A 69 8.89 1.55 14.25
CA ILE A 69 8.95 0.19 14.78
C ILE A 69 7.61 -0.20 15.38
N ASP A 70 7.04 0.64 16.23
CA ASP A 70 5.73 0.40 16.87
C ASP A 70 4.64 0.21 15.82
N ASP A 71 4.62 1.07 14.80
CA ASP A 71 3.66 1.00 13.69
C ASP A 71 3.84 -0.27 12.85
N ALA A 72 5.08 -0.67 12.55
CA ALA A 72 5.36 -1.92 11.85
C ALA A 72 4.90 -3.13 12.66
N LEU A 73 5.14 -3.15 13.97
CA LEU A 73 4.70 -4.22 14.86
C LEU A 73 3.18 -4.28 14.97
N ALA A 74 2.51 -3.12 15.09
CA ALA A 74 1.06 -3.04 15.11
C ALA A 74 0.43 -3.55 13.80
N LEU A 75 1.07 -3.26 12.65
CA LEU A 75 0.63 -3.77 11.36
C LEU A 75 0.78 -5.30 11.27
N VAL A 76 1.89 -5.85 11.74
CA VAL A 76 2.12 -7.31 11.80
C VAL A 76 1.13 -7.99 12.74
N GLU A 77 0.89 -7.43 13.93
CA GLU A 77 -0.06 -7.96 14.90
C GLU A 77 -1.48 -7.98 14.31
N ARG A 78 -1.90 -6.89 13.65
CA ARG A 78 -3.20 -6.85 12.97
C ARG A 78 -3.33 -7.91 11.89
N ALA A 79 -2.31 -8.05 11.05
CA ALA A 79 -2.30 -9.07 9.99
C ALA A 79 -2.48 -10.47 10.59
N ASN A 80 -1.80 -10.78 11.70
CA ASN A 80 -1.92 -12.04 12.40
C ASN A 80 -3.31 -12.25 13.02
N ILE A 81 -3.88 -11.24 13.71
CA ILE A 81 -5.19 -11.32 14.36
C ILE A 81 -6.31 -11.52 13.33
N VAL A 82 -6.27 -10.77 12.23
CA VAL A 82 -7.29 -10.87 11.16
C VAL A 82 -7.01 -12.08 10.24
N GLY A 83 -5.78 -12.58 10.23
CA GLY A 83 -5.36 -13.76 9.48
C GLY A 83 -5.11 -13.48 7.99
N TYR A 84 -4.56 -12.32 7.66
CA TYR A 84 -4.04 -12.04 6.32
C TYR A 84 -2.52 -11.90 6.34
N LYS A 85 -1.90 -11.85 5.16
CA LYS A 85 -0.46 -11.73 5.02
C LYS A 85 -0.08 -10.32 4.55
N LEU A 86 1.08 -9.82 4.97
CA LEU A 86 1.66 -8.61 4.41
C LEU A 86 2.62 -9.00 3.29
N ILE A 87 2.60 -8.27 2.18
CA ILE A 87 3.58 -8.41 1.10
C ILE A 87 4.28 -7.08 0.85
N LEU A 88 5.60 -7.12 0.63
CA LEU A 88 6.38 -5.94 0.30
C LEU A 88 6.25 -5.60 -1.18
N PRO A 89 6.40 -4.32 -1.55
CA PRO A 89 6.45 -3.91 -2.96
C PRO A 89 7.48 -4.66 -3.79
N GLN A 90 8.70 -4.87 -3.28
CA GLN A 90 9.76 -5.58 -4.01
C GLN A 90 9.43 -7.06 -4.21
N ASP A 91 8.85 -7.72 -3.20
CA ASP A 91 8.46 -9.12 -3.29
C ASP A 91 7.31 -9.30 -4.29
N LEU A 92 6.33 -8.39 -4.28
CA LEU A 92 5.23 -8.42 -5.25
C LEU A 92 5.74 -8.30 -6.69
N VAL A 93 6.70 -7.41 -6.95
CA VAL A 93 7.29 -7.23 -8.30
C VAL A 93 7.95 -8.50 -8.82
N GLN A 94 8.56 -9.32 -7.95
CA GLN A 94 9.18 -10.58 -8.33
C GLN A 94 8.17 -11.67 -8.69
N HIS A 95 6.90 -11.50 -8.30
CA HIS A 95 5.86 -12.52 -8.38
C HIS A 95 4.56 -11.99 -9.00
N LEU A 96 4.59 -10.94 -9.82
CA LEU A 96 3.39 -10.28 -10.36
C LEU A 96 2.39 -11.27 -11.00
N ASP A 97 2.90 -12.28 -11.71
CA ASP A 97 2.07 -13.27 -12.41
C ASP A 97 1.49 -14.36 -11.49
N GLU A 98 1.96 -14.45 -10.23
CA GLU A 98 1.44 -15.38 -9.23
C GLU A 98 0.26 -14.79 -8.42
N PHE A 99 0.05 -13.48 -8.50
CA PHE A 99 -0.95 -12.77 -7.72
C PHE A 99 -2.08 -12.25 -8.59
N ASN A 100 -3.30 -12.39 -8.08
CA ASN A 100 -4.41 -11.59 -8.52
C ASN A 100 -4.38 -10.24 -7.78
N ILE A 101 -4.00 -9.18 -8.50
CA ILE A 101 -3.72 -7.86 -7.91
C ILE A 101 -4.97 -6.99 -8.04
N ILE A 102 -5.52 -6.54 -6.90
CA ILE A 102 -6.74 -5.73 -6.85
C ILE A 102 -6.43 -4.35 -6.27
N ALA A 103 -6.53 -3.33 -7.11
CA ALA A 103 -6.47 -1.93 -6.74
C ALA A 103 -7.83 -1.45 -6.23
N THR A 104 -7.89 -0.96 -4.99
CA THR A 104 -9.13 -0.49 -4.34
C THR A 104 -9.25 1.03 -4.29
N LEU A 105 -8.44 1.72 -5.10
CA LEU A 105 -8.44 3.17 -5.24
C LEU A 105 -9.80 3.71 -5.72
N PRO A 106 -10.16 4.97 -5.45
CA PRO A 106 -11.34 5.60 -6.06
C PRO A 106 -11.28 5.56 -7.60
N ARG A 107 -12.44 5.55 -8.27
CA ARG A 107 -12.49 5.62 -9.75
C ARG A 107 -11.83 6.91 -10.26
N GLY A 108 -11.18 6.83 -11.42
CA GLY A 108 -10.47 7.95 -12.05
C GLY A 108 -9.03 8.14 -11.58
N VAL A 109 -8.63 7.53 -10.45
CA VAL A 109 -7.25 7.55 -9.95
C VAL A 109 -6.32 6.65 -10.77
N TYR A 110 -6.87 5.67 -11.51
CA TYR A 110 -6.08 4.79 -12.40
C TYR A 110 -5.32 5.55 -13.50
N ASN A 111 -5.75 6.77 -13.87
CA ASN A 111 -5.01 7.62 -14.78
C ASN A 111 -3.63 8.03 -14.23
N LEU A 112 -3.42 7.92 -12.92
CA LEU A 112 -2.15 8.17 -12.24
C LEU A 112 -1.23 6.93 -12.22
N GLY A 113 -1.65 5.86 -12.87
CA GLY A 113 -0.97 4.57 -12.92
C GLY A 113 -1.45 3.59 -11.85
N LEU A 114 -1.20 2.31 -12.11
CA LEU A 114 -1.48 1.18 -11.24
C LEU A 114 -0.24 0.27 -11.18
N ILE A 115 -0.26 -0.69 -10.27
CA ILE A 115 0.68 -1.81 -10.32
C ILE A 115 0.39 -2.61 -11.61
N PRO A 116 1.41 -3.09 -12.36
CA PRO A 116 1.18 -3.90 -13.55
C PRO A 116 0.24 -5.08 -13.27
N ASN A 117 -0.61 -5.42 -14.24
CA ASN A 117 -1.64 -6.47 -14.14
C ASN A 117 -2.73 -6.24 -13.08
N ALA A 118 -2.75 -5.09 -12.39
CA ALA A 118 -3.78 -4.80 -11.41
C ALA A 118 -5.16 -4.61 -12.06
N LYS A 119 -6.14 -5.32 -11.51
CA LYS A 119 -7.56 -5.06 -11.75
C LYS A 119 -8.03 -3.97 -10.79
N HIS A 120 -9.03 -3.18 -11.17
CA HIS A 120 -9.56 -2.11 -10.32
C HIS A 120 -10.95 -2.45 -9.79
N PHE A 121 -11.10 -2.38 -8.47
CA PHE A 121 -12.37 -2.49 -7.77
C PHE A 121 -12.40 -1.55 -6.56
N ALA A 122 -13.03 -0.40 -6.71
CA ALA A 122 -13.20 0.56 -5.61
C ALA A 122 -14.08 -0.01 -4.48
N PHE A 123 -13.69 0.29 -3.24
CA PHE A 123 -14.45 -0.03 -2.02
C PHE A 123 -14.62 1.22 -1.16
N ALA A 124 -15.62 1.20 -0.27
CA ALA A 124 -15.73 2.16 0.81
C ALA A 124 -14.50 2.14 1.73
N LEU A 125 -14.27 3.22 2.47
CA LEU A 125 -13.14 3.31 3.39
C LEU A 125 -13.38 2.54 4.70
N SER A 126 -14.63 2.25 5.05
CA SER A 126 -14.98 1.53 6.27
C SER A 126 -16.07 0.50 5.97
N PRO A 127 -16.02 -0.69 6.61
CA PRO A 127 -17.07 -1.67 6.45
C PRO A 127 -18.35 -1.19 7.13
N THR A 128 -19.49 -1.52 6.53
CA THR A 128 -20.81 -1.10 6.97
C THR A 128 -21.63 -2.34 7.31
N LEU A 129 -22.51 -2.23 8.31
CA LEU A 129 -23.51 -3.27 8.58
C LEU A 129 -24.83 -2.91 7.91
N ASN A 130 -25.66 -3.92 7.63
CA ASN A 130 -27.04 -3.69 7.22
C ASN A 130 -27.82 -2.94 8.32
N GLU A 131 -28.98 -2.37 7.99
CA GLU A 131 -29.74 -1.51 8.91
C GLU A 131 -30.07 -2.17 10.27
N ASN A 132 -30.24 -3.50 10.28
CA ASN A 132 -30.53 -4.27 11.48
C ASN A 132 -29.27 -4.80 12.20
N GLY A 133 -28.07 -4.50 11.70
CA GLY A 133 -26.78 -4.86 12.30
C GLY A 133 -26.43 -6.35 12.27
N SER A 134 -27.18 -7.17 11.52
CA SER A 134 -27.00 -8.63 11.51
C SER A 134 -25.85 -9.11 10.62
N GLU A 135 -25.57 -8.39 9.53
CA GLU A 135 -24.60 -8.80 8.52
C GLU A 135 -23.90 -7.59 7.90
N TRP A 136 -22.80 -7.85 7.19
CA TRP A 136 -22.11 -6.82 6.43
C TRP A 136 -22.94 -6.35 5.24
N ASN A 137 -22.85 -5.06 4.94
CA ASN A 137 -23.60 -4.42 3.87
C ASN A 137 -22.76 -4.31 2.60
N TRP A 138 -22.90 -5.29 1.73
CA TRP A 138 -22.19 -5.29 0.44
C TRP A 138 -22.51 -4.07 -0.42
N GLU A 139 -23.77 -3.62 -0.46
CA GLU A 139 -24.19 -2.51 -1.31
C GLU A 139 -23.46 -1.22 -0.96
N ALA A 140 -23.32 -0.94 0.34
CA ALA A 140 -22.55 0.19 0.86
C ALA A 140 -21.05 0.00 0.62
N ASP A 141 -20.49 -1.16 0.97
CA ASP A 141 -19.05 -1.38 0.93
C ASP A 141 -18.49 -1.49 -0.50
N GLY A 142 -19.22 -2.16 -1.39
CA GLY A 142 -18.92 -2.32 -2.81
C GLY A 142 -19.34 -1.11 -3.66
N LEU A 143 -19.78 -0.02 -3.04
CA LEU A 143 -20.16 1.24 -3.69
C LEU A 143 -21.15 1.04 -4.86
N ASN A 144 -22.22 0.29 -4.59
CA ASN A 144 -23.28 -0.08 -5.55
C ASN A 144 -22.83 -0.98 -6.73
N ARG A 145 -21.65 -1.61 -6.67
CA ARG A 145 -21.27 -2.67 -7.62
C ARG A 145 -21.80 -4.02 -7.15
N ALA A 146 -22.04 -4.94 -8.09
CA ALA A 146 -22.52 -6.28 -7.77
C ALA A 146 -21.43 -7.12 -7.07
N GLN A 147 -21.82 -7.95 -6.09
CA GLN A 147 -20.88 -8.85 -5.42
C GLN A 147 -20.31 -9.92 -6.34
N SER A 148 -21.12 -10.40 -7.29
CA SER A 148 -20.70 -11.33 -8.32
C SER A 148 -19.57 -10.76 -9.19
N GLU A 149 -19.55 -9.46 -9.42
CA GLU A 149 -18.48 -8.79 -10.15
C GLU A 149 -17.17 -8.84 -9.35
N PHE A 150 -17.20 -8.56 -8.05
CA PHE A 150 -16.02 -8.72 -7.21
C PHE A 150 -15.52 -10.16 -7.20
N ILE A 151 -16.42 -11.15 -7.05
CA ILE A 151 -16.07 -12.57 -7.09
C ILE A 151 -15.42 -12.94 -8.43
N ALA A 152 -15.94 -12.43 -9.56
CA ALA A 152 -15.34 -12.66 -10.87
C ALA A 152 -13.93 -12.06 -10.98
N PHE A 153 -13.68 -10.91 -10.35
CA PHE A 153 -12.33 -10.33 -10.28
C PHE A 153 -11.40 -11.23 -9.47
N LEU A 154 -11.86 -11.78 -8.34
CA LEU A 154 -11.08 -12.65 -7.46
C LEU A 154 -10.79 -14.04 -8.06
N GLY A 155 -11.71 -14.57 -8.86
CA GLY A 155 -11.64 -15.92 -9.45
C GLY A 155 -12.30 -16.98 -8.56
N GLU A 156 -12.68 -18.12 -9.14
CA GLU A 156 -13.42 -19.16 -8.41
C GLU A 156 -12.57 -19.94 -7.39
N ASP A 157 -11.26 -20.03 -7.65
CA ASP A 157 -10.31 -20.74 -6.80
C ASP A 157 -10.03 -19.96 -5.50
N LYS A 158 -10.43 -20.54 -4.37
CA LYS A 158 -10.29 -19.96 -3.03
C LYS A 158 -8.85 -19.95 -2.52
N ASP A 159 -7.96 -20.71 -3.15
CA ASP A 159 -6.55 -20.77 -2.79
C ASP A 159 -5.67 -19.87 -3.68
N THR A 160 -6.26 -19.16 -4.65
CA THR A 160 -5.54 -18.14 -5.43
C THR A 160 -4.93 -17.08 -4.51
N LYS A 161 -3.68 -16.68 -4.77
CA LYS A 161 -3.02 -15.59 -4.04
C LYS A 161 -3.61 -14.26 -4.51
N ILE A 162 -4.18 -13.49 -3.60
CA ILE A 162 -4.82 -12.20 -3.90
C ILE A 162 -4.13 -11.12 -3.09
N VAL A 163 -3.69 -10.05 -3.75
CA VAL A 163 -3.15 -8.88 -3.08
C VAL A 163 -4.08 -7.68 -3.27
N PHE A 164 -4.41 -7.02 -2.17
CA PHE A 164 -5.17 -5.79 -2.15
C PHE A 164 -4.26 -4.60 -1.86
N TYR A 165 -4.50 -3.48 -2.53
CA TYR A 165 -3.82 -2.23 -2.24
C TYR A 165 -4.70 -1.01 -2.51
N ASP A 166 -4.53 0.02 -1.69
CA ASP A 166 -5.03 1.38 -1.87
C ASP A 166 -3.85 2.35 -1.97
N SER A 167 -4.05 3.65 -1.68
CA SER A 167 -2.97 4.62 -1.72
C SER A 167 -1.88 4.36 -0.67
N GLY A 168 -2.21 3.70 0.44
CA GLY A 168 -1.36 3.54 1.61
C GLY A 168 -1.52 4.66 2.65
N GLU A 169 -2.32 5.70 2.38
CA GLU A 169 -2.56 6.82 3.31
C GLU A 169 -3.18 6.37 4.66
N HIS A 170 -3.87 5.22 4.65
CA HIS A 170 -4.55 4.67 5.81
C HIS A 170 -3.95 3.33 6.27
N ILE A 171 -2.69 3.03 5.93
CA ILE A 171 -2.09 1.71 6.22
C ILE A 171 -2.11 1.33 7.71
N LEU A 172 -1.98 2.32 8.61
CA LEU A 172 -2.06 2.11 10.05
C LEU A 172 -3.49 2.11 10.59
N SER A 173 -4.47 2.52 9.79
CA SER A 173 -5.87 2.42 10.18
C SER A 173 -6.34 0.98 10.00
N PRO A 174 -7.17 0.44 10.91
CA PRO A 174 -7.90 -0.80 10.63
C PRO A 174 -8.91 -0.62 9.49
N MET A 175 -9.19 0.62 9.09
CA MET A 175 -10.03 1.01 7.97
C MET A 175 -9.16 1.30 6.73
N GLY A 176 -9.79 1.51 5.58
CA GLY A 176 -9.14 1.70 4.28
C GLY A 176 -9.76 0.78 3.24
N SER A 177 -9.83 1.21 1.99
CA SER A 177 -10.54 0.44 0.97
C SER A 177 -9.88 -0.91 0.70
N ALA A 178 -8.55 -1.01 0.85
CA ALA A 178 -7.84 -2.29 0.74
C ALA A 178 -8.15 -3.23 1.91
N ASN A 179 -8.28 -2.70 3.13
CA ASN A 179 -8.70 -3.46 4.30
C ASN A 179 -10.14 -3.98 4.14
N VAL A 180 -11.07 -3.14 3.66
CA VAL A 180 -12.47 -3.55 3.43
C VAL A 180 -12.55 -4.66 2.37
N ALA A 181 -11.86 -4.51 1.24
CA ALA A 181 -11.84 -5.52 0.18
C ALA A 181 -11.25 -6.86 0.68
N LEU A 182 -10.15 -6.79 1.43
CA LEU A 182 -9.50 -7.93 2.05
C LEU A 182 -10.44 -8.66 3.02
N LEU A 183 -11.14 -7.91 3.87
CA LEU A 183 -12.11 -8.44 4.82
C LEU A 183 -13.24 -9.17 4.08
N TRP A 184 -13.75 -8.60 2.99
CA TRP A 184 -14.77 -9.23 2.15
C TRP A 184 -14.25 -10.50 1.47
N ALA A 185 -13.05 -10.50 0.91
CA ALA A 185 -12.45 -11.69 0.33
C ALA A 185 -12.33 -12.81 1.38
N LYS A 186 -11.85 -12.49 2.58
CA LYS A 186 -11.83 -13.45 3.67
C LYS A 186 -13.21 -13.97 4.05
N HIS A 187 -14.21 -13.09 4.16
CA HIS A 187 -15.59 -13.46 4.44
C HIS A 187 -16.17 -14.40 3.36
N LEU A 188 -15.76 -14.22 2.11
CA LEU A 188 -16.12 -15.06 0.95
C LEU A 188 -15.28 -16.35 0.83
N GLY A 189 -14.42 -16.64 1.82
CA GLY A 189 -13.67 -17.90 1.94
C GLY A 189 -12.33 -17.96 1.20
N TYR A 190 -11.75 -16.84 0.76
CA TYR A 190 -10.42 -16.86 0.15
C TYR A 190 -9.32 -17.00 1.22
N ASN A 191 -8.39 -17.92 0.99
CA ASN A 191 -7.41 -18.35 2.00
C ASN A 191 -6.09 -17.59 1.92
N ASN A 192 -5.69 -17.19 0.70
CA ASN A 192 -4.39 -16.59 0.43
C ASN A 192 -4.52 -15.09 0.13
N VAL A 193 -4.95 -14.33 1.15
CA VAL A 193 -5.17 -12.88 1.05
C VAL A 193 -4.02 -12.08 1.62
N TYR A 194 -3.55 -11.10 0.84
CA TYR A 194 -2.40 -10.25 1.13
C TYR A 194 -2.78 -8.77 1.09
N LEU A 195 -2.16 -7.97 1.95
CA LEU A 195 -2.21 -6.52 1.91
C LEU A 195 -0.83 -5.98 1.51
N LEU A 196 -0.78 -5.08 0.53
CA LEU A 196 0.47 -4.45 0.11
C LEU A 196 0.96 -3.45 1.17
N ALA A 197 2.13 -3.70 1.73
CA ALA A 197 2.76 -2.82 2.70
C ALA A 197 3.04 -1.43 2.09
N GLY A 198 2.57 -0.37 2.75
CA GLY A 198 2.75 1.02 2.32
C GLY A 198 1.90 1.45 1.11
N GLY A 199 1.07 0.55 0.56
CA GLY A 199 0.18 0.83 -0.55
C GLY A 199 0.89 1.34 -1.82
N PHE A 200 0.12 1.98 -2.70
CA PHE A 200 0.64 2.47 -3.97
C PHE A 200 1.64 3.63 -3.83
N ASN A 201 1.54 4.42 -2.77
CA ASN A 201 2.49 5.52 -2.52
C ASN A 201 3.90 4.98 -2.26
N ALA A 202 4.07 4.01 -1.36
CA ALA A 202 5.37 3.38 -1.14
C ALA A 202 5.89 2.69 -2.41
N TYR A 203 5.01 2.00 -3.15
CA TYR A 203 5.37 1.34 -4.41
C TYR A 203 5.98 2.32 -5.42
N LYS A 204 5.37 3.50 -5.60
CA LYS A 204 5.88 4.56 -6.49
C LYS A 204 7.17 5.20 -5.97
N GLU A 205 7.23 5.48 -4.67
CA GLU A 205 8.40 6.11 -4.04
C GLU A 205 9.65 5.22 -4.11
N LEU A 206 9.46 3.90 -4.17
CA LEU A 206 10.52 2.92 -4.42
C LEU A 206 10.94 2.82 -5.90
N GLY A 207 10.36 3.64 -6.79
CA GLY A 207 10.70 3.68 -8.21
C GLY A 207 10.30 2.43 -8.99
N LEU A 208 9.33 1.65 -8.48
CA LEU A 208 8.90 0.41 -9.11
C LEU A 208 8.02 0.69 -10.34
N GLN A 209 8.06 -0.22 -11.31
CA GLN A 209 7.36 -0.05 -12.57
C GLN A 209 5.84 0.03 -12.35
N ILE A 210 5.21 1.07 -12.89
CA ILE A 210 3.76 1.26 -12.93
C ILE A 210 3.23 1.03 -14.35
N SER A 211 1.96 0.66 -14.45
CA SER A 211 1.21 0.62 -15.71
C SER A 211 0.21 1.77 -15.75
N THR A 212 0.14 2.47 -16.88
CA THR A 212 -0.91 3.46 -17.18
C THR A 212 -1.94 2.92 -18.18
N GLN A 213 -1.83 1.63 -18.54
CA GLN A 213 -2.85 0.98 -19.36
C GLN A 213 -4.18 0.98 -18.59
N ALA A 214 -5.28 1.20 -19.31
CA ALA A 214 -6.59 1.14 -18.70
C ALA A 214 -6.76 -0.26 -18.07
N PRO A 215 -7.09 -0.35 -16.76
CA PRO A 215 -7.30 -1.64 -16.13
C PRO A 215 -8.50 -2.36 -16.77
N HIS A 216 -8.46 -3.70 -16.75
CA HIS A 216 -9.44 -4.59 -17.39
C HIS A 216 -10.92 -4.34 -16.98
N CYS A 217 -11.19 -3.54 -15.93
CA CYS A 217 -12.54 -3.09 -15.57
C CYS A 217 -13.15 -2.05 -16.53
N CYS A 218 -12.33 -1.45 -17.40
CA CYS A 218 -12.73 -0.37 -18.33
C CYS A 218 -12.67 -0.80 -19.80
N GLU A 219 -12.40 -2.09 -20.08
CA GLU A 219 -12.52 -2.66 -21.42
C GLU A 219 -13.99 -3.05 -21.69
N MET A 220 -14.86 -2.04 -21.76
CA MET A 220 -16.20 -2.15 -22.35
C MET A 220 -16.49 -0.93 -23.20
#